data_AF-A0A6G4ZG54-F1
#
_entry.id   AF-A0A6G4ZG54-F1
#
_cell.length_a   1.000
_cell.length_b   1.000
_cell.length_c   1.000
_cell.angle_alpha   90.00
_cell.angle_beta   90.00
_cell.angle_gamma   90.00
#
_symmetry.space_group_name_H-M   'P 1'
#
loop_
_entity.id
_entity.type
_entity.pdbx_description
1 polymer ?
#
loop_
_entity_poly.entity_id
_entity_poly.type
_entity_poly.pdbx_seq_one_letter_code
_entity_poly.pdbx_strand_id
1 'polypeptide(L)'
;MEDKKFCHLHLHSGYSLLDGSGKIKPLIKRAKELGMESIALTDHGVMYGCVDLYKEAKAEGIKPILGCEVYVVPKSRKIKSNDEDNKTYHLVLLVKNEKGYENLMKIVSVASIEGFYYKPRIDREYLKEHSEGIIALSACLGGEVQKAILNGNIDKAREAAIFYRDTFKDGFYLELQNHGIEEQKKVNEVNIQLAKELNIPLVATNDVHYINQEDSKAHDILMCIQTGKTVDDPNRRRYPSDQFYLKSPEEMWDMFDYVPEALENTLKIAEECNFDYEFHVSKLPKFPLPEGVEPFEYLRKTCFDGLIDRLEELKPLKEKGIYDIDKVYEIGENNEKVKEDIERLEYELGVIKQMGYVDYFLIVWDFIKYANDNGIPTGPGRGSAAGALVAYTLGITKIDPMKYSLLFERKLRCAV
;
A
#
# COMPACT_ATOMS: atom_id res chain seq x y z
N MET A 1 -8.74 39.88 -2.04
CA MET A 1 -9.38 38.56 -2.05
C MET A 1 -8.39 37.64 -1.37
N GLU A 2 -8.78 37.07 -0.23
CA GLU A 2 -8.04 35.95 0.36
C GLU A 2 -7.84 34.89 -0.71
N ASP A 3 -6.66 34.29 -0.74
CA ASP A 3 -6.31 33.26 -1.71
C ASP A 3 -7.24 32.07 -1.46
N LYS A 4 -8.19 31.82 -2.36
CA LYS A 4 -9.20 30.75 -2.24
C LYS A 4 -8.49 29.39 -2.32
N LYS A 5 -7.96 28.90 -1.20
CA LYS A 5 -7.25 27.62 -1.11
C LYS A 5 -8.22 26.47 -0.85
N PHE A 6 -7.91 25.28 -1.37
CA PHE A 6 -8.71 24.07 -1.20
C PHE A 6 -7.84 22.81 -1.37
N CYS A 7 -8.18 21.74 -0.66
CA CYS A 7 -7.55 20.42 -0.81
C CYS A 7 -8.63 19.36 -1.08
N HIS A 8 -8.46 18.56 -2.15
CA HIS A 8 -9.31 17.38 -2.36
C HIS A 8 -8.93 16.28 -1.37
N LEU A 9 -9.85 15.97 -0.46
CA LEU A 9 -9.69 14.92 0.56
C LEU A 9 -10.40 13.60 0.23
N HIS A 10 -11.29 13.61 -0.77
CA HIS A 10 -12.03 12.44 -1.26
C HIS A 10 -11.84 12.34 -2.77
N LEU A 11 -11.01 11.38 -3.18
CA LEU A 11 -10.48 11.26 -4.53
C LEU A 11 -10.09 9.82 -4.80
N HIS A 12 -10.55 9.31 -5.94
CA HIS A 12 -10.30 7.99 -6.47
C HIS A 12 -9.35 8.07 -7.67
N SER A 13 -8.38 7.17 -7.70
CA SER A 13 -7.48 6.97 -8.83
C SER A 13 -7.88 5.75 -9.64
N GLY A 14 -7.12 5.44 -10.69
CA GLY A 14 -7.24 4.18 -11.43
C GLY A 14 -7.00 2.92 -10.58
N TYR A 15 -6.61 3.05 -9.31
CA TYR A 15 -6.55 1.94 -8.36
C TYR A 15 -7.90 1.63 -7.70
N SER A 16 -8.89 2.53 -7.78
CA SER A 16 -10.31 2.18 -7.62
C SER A 16 -10.77 1.45 -8.88
N LEU A 17 -10.41 0.17 -8.99
CA LEU A 17 -10.40 -0.59 -10.25
C LEU A 17 -11.73 -0.64 -11.01
N LEU A 18 -12.86 -0.38 -10.36
CA LEU A 18 -14.19 -0.56 -10.94
C LEU A 18 -14.78 0.73 -11.54
N ASP A 19 -14.35 1.90 -11.05
CA ASP A 19 -14.99 3.19 -11.32
C ASP A 19 -14.04 4.39 -11.26
N GLY A 20 -12.80 4.26 -10.80
CA GLY A 20 -11.80 5.32 -10.91
C GLY A 20 -11.04 5.27 -12.24
N SER A 21 -10.86 6.42 -12.88
CA SER A 21 -10.12 6.52 -14.16
C SER A 21 -8.87 7.42 -14.09
N GLY A 22 -8.76 8.25 -13.05
CA GLY A 22 -7.65 9.18 -12.86
C GLY A 22 -6.31 8.48 -12.60
N LYS A 23 -5.37 8.54 -13.53
CA LYS A 23 -3.99 8.06 -13.28
C LYS A 23 -3.28 9.03 -12.34
N ILE A 24 -2.52 8.50 -11.38
CA ILE A 24 -1.87 9.29 -10.31
C ILE A 24 -1.00 10.42 -10.87
N LYS A 25 -0.06 10.13 -11.78
CA LYS A 25 0.83 11.17 -12.31
C LYS A 25 0.08 12.32 -12.99
N PRO A 26 -0.87 12.07 -13.91
CA PRO A 26 -1.75 13.13 -14.44
C PRO A 26 -2.58 13.87 -13.37
N LEU A 27 -3.10 13.17 -12.35
CA LEU A 27 -3.84 13.79 -11.24
C LEU A 27 -2.98 14.80 -10.48
N ILE A 28 -1.76 14.40 -10.09
CA ILE A 28 -0.81 15.28 -9.38
C ILE A 28 -0.44 16.48 -10.23
N LYS A 29 -0.18 16.28 -11.53
CA LYS A 29 0.09 17.37 -12.46
C LYS A 29 -1.07 18.37 -12.52
N ARG A 30 -2.30 17.88 -12.63
CA ARG A 30 -3.50 18.74 -12.65
C ARG A 30 -3.68 19.49 -11.34
N ALA A 31 -3.49 18.83 -10.20
CA ALA A 31 -3.55 19.46 -8.88
C ALA A 31 -2.55 20.62 -8.75
N LYS A 32 -1.33 20.44 -9.28
CA LYS A 32 -0.32 21.49 -9.34
C LYS A 32 -0.73 22.66 -10.23
N GLU A 33 -1.28 22.38 -11.41
CA GLU A 33 -1.80 23.40 -12.34
C GLU A 33 -2.94 24.22 -11.70
N LEU A 34 -3.72 23.59 -10.81
CA LEU A 34 -4.80 24.21 -10.03
C LEU A 34 -4.32 24.93 -8.77
N GLY A 35 -3.00 24.97 -8.51
CA GLY A 35 -2.42 25.67 -7.34
C GLY A 35 -2.61 24.94 -6.00
N MET A 36 -2.94 23.65 -6.00
CA MET A 36 -3.12 22.88 -4.76
C MET A 36 -1.77 22.52 -4.14
N GLU A 37 -1.64 22.73 -2.83
CA GLU A 37 -0.43 22.40 -2.06
C GLU A 37 -0.48 20.98 -1.48
N SER A 38 -1.66 20.36 -1.43
CA SER A 38 -1.89 19.02 -0.88
C SER A 38 -3.02 18.30 -1.60
N ILE A 39 -2.99 16.96 -1.57
CA ILE A 39 -4.01 16.11 -2.20
C ILE A 39 -4.11 14.76 -1.50
N ALA A 40 -5.33 14.27 -1.28
CA ALA A 40 -5.57 12.94 -0.76
C ALA A 40 -5.81 11.90 -1.86
N LEU A 41 -5.55 10.64 -1.53
CA LEU A 41 -6.03 9.48 -2.28
C LEU A 41 -6.81 8.56 -1.35
N THR A 42 -8.03 8.23 -1.73
CA THR A 42 -9.01 7.51 -0.90
C THR A 42 -9.72 6.43 -1.72
N ASP A 43 -8.94 5.60 -2.41
CA ASP A 43 -9.46 4.53 -3.26
C ASP A 43 -10.39 3.55 -2.50
N HIS A 44 -11.32 2.93 -3.23
CA HIS A 44 -12.36 2.06 -2.68
C HIS A 44 -11.80 0.79 -2.03
N GLY A 45 -11.75 0.77 -0.70
CA GLY A 45 -11.41 -0.39 0.12
C GLY A 45 -9.99 -0.91 -0.08
N VAL A 46 -9.09 -0.11 -0.69
CA VAL A 46 -7.72 -0.51 -1.04
C VAL A 46 -6.74 0.66 -0.86
N MET A 47 -5.46 0.34 -0.65
CA MET A 47 -4.35 1.30 -0.54
C MET A 47 -3.30 1.15 -1.66
N TYR A 48 -3.67 0.56 -2.79
CA TYR A 48 -2.73 0.19 -3.86
C TYR A 48 -1.93 1.37 -4.39
N GLY A 49 -2.58 2.54 -4.54
CA GLY A 49 -1.97 3.74 -5.08
C GLY A 49 -1.20 4.61 -4.08
N CYS A 50 -1.19 4.29 -2.78
CA CYS A 50 -0.63 5.19 -1.77
C CYS A 50 0.87 5.47 -1.95
N VAL A 51 1.67 4.46 -2.33
CA VAL A 51 3.12 4.64 -2.55
C VAL A 51 3.39 5.46 -3.82
N ASP A 52 2.63 5.21 -4.88
CA ASP A 52 2.74 5.95 -6.13
C ASP A 52 2.33 7.42 -5.95
N LEU A 53 1.22 7.67 -5.25
CA LEU A 53 0.79 9.02 -4.88
C LEU A 53 1.89 9.74 -4.12
N TYR A 54 2.43 9.09 -3.09
CA TYR A 54 3.45 9.70 -2.25
C TYR A 54 4.67 10.13 -3.06
N LYS A 55 5.19 9.24 -3.92
CA LYS A 55 6.37 9.53 -4.75
C LYS A 55 6.11 10.64 -5.75
N GLU A 56 5.01 10.57 -6.49
CA GLU A 56 4.68 11.56 -7.53
C GLU A 56 4.35 12.93 -6.91
N ALA A 57 3.56 12.97 -5.83
CA ALA A 57 3.22 14.22 -5.14
C ALA A 57 4.46 14.90 -4.56
N LYS A 58 5.32 14.16 -3.84
CA LYS A 58 6.57 14.71 -3.28
C LYS A 58 7.52 15.21 -4.38
N ALA A 59 7.61 14.51 -5.52
CA ALA A 59 8.42 14.95 -6.65
C ALA A 59 7.95 16.29 -7.24
N GLU A 60 6.65 16.58 -7.16
CA GLU A 60 6.05 17.82 -7.66
C GLU A 60 5.92 18.92 -6.60
N GLY A 61 6.31 18.66 -5.36
CA GLY A 61 6.21 19.60 -4.23
C GLY A 61 4.82 19.67 -3.58
N ILE A 62 3.96 18.69 -3.84
CA ILE A 62 2.61 18.58 -3.26
C ILE A 62 2.66 17.64 -2.06
N LYS A 63 2.00 18.00 -0.96
CA LYS A 63 1.86 17.15 0.22
C LYS A 63 0.85 16.01 -0.05
N PRO A 64 1.29 14.73 -0.07
CA PRO A 64 0.37 13.61 -0.19
C PRO A 64 -0.36 13.37 1.13
N ILE A 65 -1.67 13.12 1.05
CA ILE A 65 -2.48 12.64 2.17
C ILE A 65 -2.92 11.21 1.84
N LEU A 66 -2.50 10.25 2.67
CA LEU A 66 -2.83 8.85 2.45
C LEU A 66 -4.19 8.56 3.08
N GLY A 67 -5.06 7.87 2.36
CA GLY A 67 -6.36 7.48 2.87
C GLY A 67 -6.95 6.28 2.15
N CYS A 68 -8.19 5.96 2.49
CA CYS A 68 -8.98 4.92 1.86
C CYS A 68 -10.48 5.19 2.14
N GLU A 69 -11.32 5.07 1.12
CA GLU A 69 -12.76 4.98 1.35
C GLU A 69 -13.11 3.52 1.67
N VAL A 70 -13.27 3.22 2.95
CA VAL A 70 -13.52 1.86 3.44
C VAL A 70 -15.01 1.53 3.41
N TYR A 71 -15.31 0.24 3.32
CA TYR A 71 -16.67 -0.26 3.47
C TYR A 71 -16.93 -0.66 4.92
N VAL A 72 -17.94 -0.07 5.55
CA VAL A 72 -18.27 -0.29 6.97
C VAL A 72 -19.63 -0.96 7.10
N VAL A 73 -19.76 -1.89 8.05
CA VAL A 73 -21.03 -2.49 8.44
C VAL A 73 -21.35 -2.23 9.92
N PRO A 74 -22.61 -1.99 10.30
CA PRO A 74 -22.97 -1.65 11.68
C PRO A 74 -22.77 -2.78 12.70
N LYS A 75 -23.02 -4.05 12.33
CA LYS A 75 -22.97 -5.19 13.25
C LYS A 75 -21.63 -5.92 13.18
N SER A 76 -21.43 -6.75 12.16
CA SER A 76 -20.24 -7.62 12.08
C SER A 76 -19.83 -7.89 10.64
N ARG A 77 -18.51 -7.79 10.38
CA ARG A 77 -17.90 -8.10 9.09
C ARG A 77 -18.01 -9.58 8.71
N LYS A 78 -18.25 -10.46 9.69
CA LYS A 78 -18.37 -11.91 9.50
C LYS A 78 -19.74 -12.36 8.98
N ILE A 79 -20.76 -11.49 9.04
CA ILE A 79 -22.10 -11.79 8.50
C ILE A 79 -22.05 -11.71 6.98
N LYS A 80 -22.22 -12.86 6.31
CA LYS A 80 -22.20 -13.03 4.84
C LYS A 80 -23.57 -13.46 4.31
N SER A 81 -24.62 -12.81 4.82
CA SER A 81 -26.01 -13.00 4.43
C SER A 81 -26.69 -11.64 4.28
N ASN A 82 -27.85 -11.62 3.61
CA ASN A 82 -28.67 -10.41 3.54
C ASN A 82 -29.26 -10.12 4.92
N ASP A 83 -28.75 -9.08 5.58
CA ASP A 83 -29.26 -8.55 6.84
C ASP A 83 -29.49 -7.04 6.65
N GLU A 84 -30.74 -6.61 6.82
CA GLU A 84 -31.18 -5.24 6.61
C GLU A 84 -30.49 -4.24 7.54
N ASP A 85 -30.07 -4.67 8.73
CA ASP A 85 -29.36 -3.84 9.70
C ASP A 85 -27.83 -3.97 9.58
N ASN A 86 -27.32 -4.85 8.70
CA ASN A 86 -25.89 -5.01 8.45
C ASN A 86 -25.51 -4.62 7.01
N LYS A 87 -26.20 -3.61 6.49
CA LYS A 87 -25.91 -3.01 5.19
C LYS A 87 -24.50 -2.41 5.18
N THR A 88 -23.95 -2.34 3.98
CA THR A 88 -22.61 -1.81 3.75
C THR A 88 -22.70 -0.34 3.42
N TYR A 89 -21.89 0.45 4.09
CA TYR A 89 -21.80 1.89 3.95
C TYR A 89 -20.37 2.30 3.62
N HIS A 90 -20.20 3.52 3.12
CA HIS A 90 -18.89 4.10 2.87
C HIS A 90 -18.43 4.94 4.07
N LEU A 91 -17.12 5.02 4.26
CA LEU A 91 -16.48 5.91 5.23
C LEU A 91 -15.09 6.28 4.72
N VAL A 92 -14.77 7.56 4.64
CA VAL A 92 -13.43 8.00 4.23
C VAL A 92 -12.53 8.04 5.45
N LEU A 93 -11.38 7.39 5.38
CA LEU A 93 -10.35 7.41 6.42
C LEU A 93 -9.07 8.03 5.87
N LEU A 94 -8.49 8.98 6.61
CA LEU A 94 -7.26 9.67 6.30
C LEU A 94 -6.21 9.44 7.39
N VAL A 95 -4.97 9.21 6.97
CA VAL A 95 -3.83 8.97 7.85
C VAL A 95 -3.35 10.29 8.45
N LYS A 96 -3.52 10.44 9.77
CA LYS A 96 -3.01 11.59 10.51
C LYS A 96 -1.51 11.48 10.81
N ASN A 97 -1.03 10.27 11.13
CA ASN A 97 0.34 10.01 11.57
C ASN A 97 0.75 8.54 11.38
N GLU A 98 1.95 8.15 11.84
CA GLU A 98 2.46 6.77 11.78
C GLU A 98 1.48 5.74 12.37
N LYS A 99 0.89 6.04 13.52
CA LYS A 99 -0.09 5.16 14.16
C LYS A 99 -1.35 5.00 13.31
N GLY A 100 -1.79 6.08 12.68
CA GLY A 100 -2.88 6.09 11.70
C GLY A 100 -2.58 5.21 10.49
N TYR A 101 -1.36 5.26 9.97
CA TYR A 101 -0.93 4.46 8.84
C TYR A 101 -0.97 2.96 9.19
N GLU A 102 -0.42 2.57 10.34
CA GLU A 102 -0.49 1.20 10.83
C GLU A 102 -1.93 0.71 10.99
N ASN A 103 -2.78 1.55 11.58
CA ASN A 103 -4.18 1.21 11.82
C ASN A 103 -4.97 1.09 10.51
N LEU A 104 -4.77 2.01 9.55
CA LEU A 104 -5.42 1.94 8.25
C LEU A 104 -5.00 0.68 7.47
N MET A 105 -3.71 0.33 7.49
CA MET A 105 -3.21 -0.92 6.91
C MET A 105 -3.90 -2.15 7.52
N LYS A 106 -4.07 -2.19 8.85
CA LYS A 106 -4.77 -3.27 9.54
C LYS A 106 -6.24 -3.33 9.15
N ILE A 107 -6.93 -2.19 9.13
CA ILE A 107 -8.36 -2.08 8.74
C ILE A 107 -8.55 -2.64 7.33
N VAL A 108 -7.76 -2.19 6.35
CA VAL A 108 -7.88 -2.62 4.95
C VAL A 108 -7.52 -4.09 4.77
N SER A 109 -6.50 -4.57 5.50
CA SER A 109 -6.08 -5.98 5.46
C SER A 109 -7.16 -6.90 6.03
N VAL A 110 -7.71 -6.58 7.20
CA VAL A 110 -8.77 -7.38 7.85
C VAL A 110 -10.07 -7.33 7.05
N ALA A 111 -10.42 -6.17 6.48
CA ALA A 111 -11.55 -6.06 5.59
C ALA A 111 -11.44 -7.00 4.39
N SER A 112 -10.22 -7.17 3.85
CA SER A 112 -9.94 -8.06 2.72
C SER A 112 -9.89 -9.55 3.10
N ILE A 113 -9.26 -9.89 4.23
CA ILE A 113 -9.01 -11.28 4.63
C ILE A 113 -10.22 -11.89 5.36
N GLU A 114 -10.85 -11.14 6.26
CA GLU A 114 -11.96 -11.64 7.10
C GLU A 114 -13.33 -11.16 6.61
N GLY A 115 -13.42 -9.87 6.27
CA GLY A 115 -14.68 -9.17 6.04
C GLY A 115 -15.24 -9.21 4.62
N PHE A 116 -14.54 -9.89 3.70
CA PHE A 116 -14.93 -9.93 2.30
C PHE A 116 -16.24 -10.70 2.10
N TYR A 117 -17.24 -10.01 1.54
CA TYR A 117 -18.49 -10.61 1.03
C TYR A 117 -18.64 -10.27 -0.46
N TYR A 118 -19.28 -9.15 -0.80
CA TYR A 118 -19.20 -8.55 -2.14
C TYR A 118 -18.12 -7.47 -2.25
N LYS A 119 -17.76 -6.89 -1.10
CA LYS A 119 -16.74 -5.85 -0.91
C LYS A 119 -15.91 -6.21 0.33
N PRO A 120 -14.66 -5.72 0.45
CA PRO A 120 -13.88 -5.87 1.68
C PRO A 120 -14.44 -4.94 2.76
N ARG A 121 -15.14 -5.49 3.75
CA ARG A 121 -15.87 -4.70 4.76
C ARG A 121 -15.26 -4.81 6.14
N ILE A 122 -15.34 -3.75 6.92
CA ILE A 122 -15.00 -3.76 8.35
C ILE A 122 -16.24 -3.46 9.20
N ASP A 123 -16.22 -3.82 10.48
CA ASP A 123 -17.30 -3.47 11.41
C ASP A 123 -16.90 -2.34 12.36
N ARG A 124 -17.93 -1.74 12.96
CA ARG A 124 -17.81 -0.65 13.94
C ARG A 124 -16.92 -1.00 15.13
N GLU A 125 -16.99 -2.24 15.61
CA GLU A 125 -16.17 -2.71 16.73
C GLU A 125 -14.68 -2.63 16.39
N TYR A 126 -14.28 -3.21 15.26
CA TYR A 126 -12.88 -3.19 14.84
C TYR A 126 -12.38 -1.78 14.51
N LEU A 127 -13.23 -0.93 13.92
CA LEU A 127 -12.92 0.49 13.70
C LEU A 127 -12.62 1.21 15.01
N LYS A 128 -13.41 0.96 16.06
CA LYS A 128 -13.21 1.57 17.38
C LYS A 128 -11.88 1.18 18.01
N GLU A 129 -11.45 -0.06 17.82
CA GLU A 129 -10.15 -0.56 18.31
C GLU A 129 -8.96 0.02 17.53
N HIS A 130 -9.17 0.50 16.30
CA HIS A 130 -8.13 0.94 15.38
C HIS A 130 -8.33 2.38 14.89
N SER A 131 -9.01 3.24 15.65
CA SER A 131 -9.31 4.63 15.24
C SER A 131 -8.19 5.63 15.54
N GLU A 132 -7.22 5.26 16.37
CA GLU A 132 -6.13 6.17 16.76
C GLU A 132 -5.30 6.61 15.54
N GLY A 133 -5.02 7.92 15.45
CA GLY A 133 -4.23 8.48 14.35
C GLY A 133 -4.97 8.57 13.01
N ILE A 134 -6.30 8.39 13.00
CA ILE A 134 -7.11 8.46 11.78
C ILE A 134 -8.10 9.64 11.87
N ILE A 135 -8.24 10.38 10.77
CA ILE A 135 -9.34 11.32 10.56
C ILE A 135 -10.40 10.61 9.69
N ALA A 136 -11.68 10.74 10.03
CA ALA A 136 -12.78 10.11 9.33
C ALA A 136 -13.77 11.16 8.79
N LEU A 137 -14.19 10.99 7.54
CA LEU A 137 -15.23 11.81 6.90
C LEU A 137 -16.43 10.92 6.61
N SER A 138 -17.64 11.46 6.75
CA SER A 138 -18.87 10.68 6.62
C SER A 138 -19.14 10.10 5.21
N ALA A 139 -18.30 10.38 4.21
CA ALA A 139 -18.35 9.88 2.83
C ALA A 139 -19.46 10.49 1.95
N CYS A 140 -19.70 9.86 0.79
CA CYS A 140 -20.71 10.25 -0.18
C CYS A 140 -22.14 9.86 0.27
N LEU A 141 -23.12 9.86 -0.65
CA LEU A 141 -24.49 9.38 -0.36
C LEU A 141 -24.56 7.90 0.06
N GLY A 142 -23.49 7.13 -0.15
CA GLY A 142 -23.31 5.77 0.33
C GLY A 142 -22.89 5.68 1.79
N GLY A 143 -22.54 6.80 2.44
CA GLY A 143 -22.19 6.86 3.85
C GLY A 143 -23.37 6.56 4.78
N GLU A 144 -23.07 6.08 5.98
CA GLU A 144 -24.10 5.61 6.91
C GLU A 144 -25.04 6.73 7.38
N VAL A 145 -24.47 7.90 7.69
CA VAL A 145 -25.22 9.09 8.12
C VAL A 145 -26.13 9.57 6.98
N GLN A 146 -25.57 9.73 5.78
CA GLN A 146 -26.25 10.23 4.59
C GLN A 146 -27.37 9.29 4.17
N LYS A 147 -27.12 7.97 4.19
CA LYS A 147 -28.14 6.98 3.84
C LYS A 147 -29.30 6.99 4.82
N ALA A 148 -29.05 7.18 6.12
CA ALA A 148 -30.11 7.34 7.11
C ALA A 148 -30.95 8.60 6.87
N ILE A 149 -30.32 9.73 6.52
CA ILE A 149 -31.01 10.98 6.15
C ILE A 149 -31.89 10.78 4.91
N LEU A 150 -31.36 10.13 3.87
CA LEU A 150 -32.11 9.85 2.64
C LEU A 150 -33.34 8.98 2.90
N ASN A 151 -33.21 8.00 3.79
CA ASN A 151 -34.31 7.13 4.22
C ASN A 151 -35.31 7.83 5.17
N GLY A 152 -35.11 9.11 5.50
CA GLY A 152 -35.99 9.88 6.38
C GLY A 152 -35.85 9.54 7.87
N ASN A 153 -34.78 8.83 8.26
CA ASN A 153 -34.54 8.43 9.65
C ASN A 153 -33.41 9.27 10.26
N ILE A 154 -33.76 10.48 10.69
CA ILE A 154 -32.80 11.44 11.26
C ILE A 154 -32.21 10.95 12.59
N ASP A 155 -32.97 10.19 13.38
CA ASP A 155 -32.47 9.63 14.64
C ASP A 155 -31.36 8.61 14.39
N LYS A 156 -31.51 7.72 13.41
CA LYS A 156 -30.42 6.81 12.99
C LYS A 156 -29.20 7.56 12.44
N ALA A 157 -29.43 8.66 11.70
CA ALA A 157 -28.32 9.50 11.23
C ALA A 157 -27.55 10.11 12.41
N ARG A 158 -28.27 10.61 13.42
CA ARG A 158 -27.72 11.15 14.65
C ARG A 158 -26.94 10.10 15.44
N GLU A 159 -27.50 8.89 15.61
CA GLU A 159 -26.83 7.77 16.27
C GLU A 159 -25.51 7.39 15.56
N ALA A 160 -25.52 7.32 14.23
CA ALA A 160 -24.33 7.03 13.45
C ALA A 160 -23.27 8.13 13.57
N ALA A 161 -23.67 9.40 13.49
CA ALA A 161 -22.77 10.54 13.65
C ALA A 161 -22.14 10.57 15.06
N ILE A 162 -22.92 10.31 16.11
CA ILE A 162 -22.41 10.18 17.48
C ILE A 162 -21.41 9.02 17.59
N PHE A 163 -21.73 7.86 17.02
CA PHE A 163 -20.82 6.72 17.03
C PHE A 163 -19.46 7.07 16.42
N TYR A 164 -19.43 7.71 15.25
CA TYR A 164 -18.18 8.07 14.59
C TYR A 164 -17.43 9.19 15.32
N ARG A 165 -18.14 10.21 15.80
CA ARG A 165 -17.57 11.26 16.66
C ARG A 165 -16.92 10.66 17.91
N ASP A 166 -17.59 9.75 18.60
CA ASP A 166 -17.04 9.16 19.82
C ASP A 166 -15.87 8.20 19.53
N THR A 167 -15.86 7.59 18.34
CA THR A 167 -14.81 6.68 17.87
C THR A 167 -13.53 7.41 17.45
N PHE A 168 -13.67 8.47 16.65
CA PHE A 168 -12.54 9.25 16.12
C PHE A 168 -12.27 10.52 16.92
N LYS A 169 -13.06 10.78 17.97
CA LYS A 169 -13.00 11.97 18.84
C LYS A 169 -13.08 13.25 17.99
N ASP A 170 -12.09 14.11 18.09
CA ASP A 170 -12.01 15.37 17.33
C ASP A 170 -11.70 15.15 15.84
N GLY A 171 -11.45 13.89 15.42
CA GLY A 171 -11.10 13.53 14.05
C GLY A 171 -12.27 13.11 13.16
N PHE A 172 -13.53 13.34 13.54
CA PHE A 172 -14.69 13.03 12.69
C PHE A 172 -15.32 14.29 12.08
N TYR A 173 -15.58 14.26 10.77
CA TYR A 173 -16.20 15.35 10.02
C TYR A 173 -17.45 14.87 9.27
N LEU A 174 -18.47 15.71 9.26
CA LEU A 174 -19.63 15.54 8.39
C LEU A 174 -19.31 16.11 7.01
N GLU A 175 -19.31 15.23 6.02
CA GLU A 175 -18.89 15.52 4.66
C GLU A 175 -20.04 16.10 3.81
N LEU A 176 -19.74 17.19 3.12
CA LEU A 176 -20.64 17.89 2.21
C LEU A 176 -20.11 17.75 0.77
N GLN A 177 -21.00 17.36 -0.12
CA GLN A 177 -20.73 17.19 -1.55
C GLN A 177 -21.87 17.79 -2.36
N ASN A 178 -21.59 18.36 -3.53
CA ASN A 178 -22.64 18.96 -4.37
C ASN A 178 -22.35 18.78 -5.86
N HIS A 179 -23.04 17.81 -6.45
CA HIS A 179 -22.91 17.44 -7.86
C HIS A 179 -24.16 17.87 -8.66
N GLY A 180 -24.98 18.76 -8.11
CA GLY A 180 -26.25 19.21 -8.71
C GLY A 180 -27.44 18.26 -8.49
N ILE A 181 -27.36 17.37 -7.49
CA ILE A 181 -28.35 16.33 -7.21
C ILE A 181 -29.25 16.76 -6.02
N GLU A 182 -30.57 16.58 -6.13
CA GLU A 182 -31.52 16.98 -5.08
C GLU A 182 -31.30 16.24 -3.76
N GLU A 183 -30.95 14.96 -3.83
CA GLU A 183 -30.60 14.14 -2.67
C GLU A 183 -29.44 14.73 -1.87
N GLN A 184 -28.44 15.32 -2.54
CA GLN A 184 -27.30 15.97 -1.88
C GLN A 184 -27.70 17.27 -1.19
N LYS A 185 -28.60 18.07 -1.78
CA LYS A 185 -29.12 19.29 -1.13
C LYS A 185 -29.78 18.95 0.20
N LYS A 186 -30.69 17.96 0.20
CA LYS A 186 -31.36 17.49 1.41
C LYS A 186 -30.36 16.97 2.45
N VAL A 187 -29.38 16.17 2.03
CA VAL A 187 -28.35 15.64 2.93
C VAL A 187 -27.49 16.74 3.51
N ASN A 188 -27.07 17.73 2.72
CA ASN A 188 -26.23 18.84 3.17
C ASN A 188 -26.96 19.72 4.19
N GLU A 189 -28.23 20.06 3.94
CA GLU A 189 -29.05 20.82 4.90
C GLU A 189 -29.13 20.15 6.27
N VAL A 190 -29.38 18.83 6.28
CA VAL A 190 -29.47 18.06 7.53
C VAL A 190 -28.09 17.87 8.17
N ASN A 191 -27.03 17.63 7.39
CA ASN A 191 -25.67 17.55 7.91
C ASN A 191 -25.24 18.86 8.59
N ILE A 192 -25.60 20.02 8.04
CA ILE A 192 -25.33 21.33 8.66
C ILE A 192 -26.09 21.49 9.98
N GLN A 193 -27.32 20.97 10.08
CA GLN A 193 -28.07 20.95 11.34
C GLN A 193 -27.41 20.02 12.36
N LEU A 194 -27.10 18.77 11.98
CA LEU A 194 -26.45 17.79 12.85
C LEU A 194 -25.06 18.25 13.31
N ALA A 195 -24.29 18.91 12.45
CA ALA A 195 -23.00 19.49 12.79
C ALA A 195 -23.11 20.47 13.97
N LYS A 196 -24.10 21.35 13.94
CA LYS A 196 -24.40 22.30 15.02
C LYS A 196 -24.92 21.62 16.28
N GLU A 197 -25.85 20.68 16.13
CA GLU A 197 -26.45 19.94 17.26
C GLU A 197 -25.43 19.10 18.03
N LEU A 198 -24.52 18.43 17.30
CA LEU A 198 -23.62 17.43 17.85
C LEU A 198 -22.19 17.94 18.06
N ASN A 199 -21.94 19.20 17.69
CA ASN A 199 -20.62 19.83 17.65
C ASN A 199 -19.61 19.00 16.83
N ILE A 200 -19.99 18.65 15.61
CA ILE A 200 -19.16 17.90 14.65
C ILE A 200 -18.78 18.86 13.52
N PRO A 201 -17.50 19.02 13.18
CA PRO A 201 -17.08 19.92 12.11
C PRO A 201 -17.54 19.42 10.73
N LEU A 202 -17.74 20.36 9.80
CA LEU A 202 -18.08 20.08 8.40
C LEU A 202 -16.82 20.02 7.54
N VAL A 203 -16.86 19.29 6.43
CA VAL A 203 -15.79 19.27 5.42
C VAL A 203 -16.39 19.17 4.03
N ALA A 204 -15.87 19.95 3.07
CA ALA A 204 -16.32 19.91 1.68
C ALA A 204 -15.38 19.05 0.83
N THR A 205 -15.95 18.18 -0.01
CA THR A 205 -15.20 17.34 -0.96
C THR A 205 -15.98 17.21 -2.26
N ASN A 206 -15.41 16.53 -3.27
CA ASN A 206 -16.05 16.34 -4.57
C ASN A 206 -16.00 14.90 -5.11
N ASP A 207 -15.71 13.90 -4.26
CA ASP A 207 -15.75 12.48 -4.63
C ASP A 207 -15.16 12.17 -6.02
N VAL A 208 -13.92 12.61 -6.22
CA VAL A 208 -13.33 12.72 -7.58
C VAL A 208 -13.07 11.34 -8.17
N HIS A 209 -13.53 11.08 -9.41
CA HIS A 209 -13.32 9.80 -10.11
C HIS A 209 -12.54 9.95 -11.43
N TYR A 210 -12.45 11.16 -11.96
CA TYR A 210 -11.74 11.49 -13.20
C TYR A 210 -11.11 12.89 -13.12
N ILE A 211 -10.23 13.24 -14.07
CA ILE A 211 -9.35 14.41 -13.91
C ILE A 211 -10.06 15.68 -14.33
N ASN A 212 -10.61 15.71 -15.55
CA ASN A 212 -11.27 16.88 -16.12
C ASN A 212 -12.76 16.59 -16.37
N GLN A 213 -13.60 17.62 -16.41
CA GLN A 213 -15.05 17.44 -16.59
C GLN A 213 -15.39 16.68 -17.89
N GLU A 214 -14.64 16.92 -18.96
CA GLU A 214 -14.78 16.23 -20.25
C GLU A 214 -14.49 14.72 -20.19
N ASP A 215 -13.74 14.25 -19.19
CA ASP A 215 -13.43 12.83 -18.99
C ASP A 215 -14.65 12.01 -18.54
N SER A 216 -15.75 12.67 -18.15
CA SER A 216 -17.03 12.03 -17.79
C SER A 216 -17.53 11.05 -18.85
N LYS A 217 -17.30 11.33 -20.14
CA LYS A 217 -17.67 10.41 -21.24
C LYS A 217 -16.82 9.13 -21.24
N ALA A 218 -15.52 9.27 -21.02
CA ALA A 218 -14.61 8.12 -20.94
C ALA A 218 -14.90 7.29 -19.68
N HIS A 219 -15.26 7.95 -18.58
CA HIS A 219 -15.71 7.33 -17.35
C HIS A 219 -17.02 6.53 -17.53
N ASP A 220 -18.04 7.06 -18.21
CA ASP A 220 -19.27 6.28 -18.51
C ASP A 220 -18.96 5.00 -19.31
N ILE A 221 -18.01 5.06 -20.23
CA ILE A 221 -17.56 3.88 -20.99
C ILE A 221 -16.85 2.87 -20.07
N LEU A 222 -16.01 3.32 -19.14
CA LEU A 222 -15.39 2.45 -18.13
C LEU A 222 -16.45 1.72 -17.31
N MET A 223 -17.50 2.43 -16.88
CA MET A 223 -18.63 1.84 -16.15
C MET A 223 -19.37 0.78 -16.98
N CYS A 224 -19.54 1.02 -18.28
CA CYS A 224 -20.13 0.05 -19.21
C CYS A 224 -19.28 -1.23 -19.31
N ILE A 225 -17.95 -1.09 -19.45
CA ILE A 225 -17.01 -2.22 -19.50
C ILE A 225 -17.13 -3.05 -18.22
N GLN A 226 -17.11 -2.38 -17.06
CA GLN A 226 -17.17 -3.04 -15.76
C GLN A 226 -18.49 -3.78 -15.52
N THR A 227 -19.60 -3.25 -16.02
CA THR A 227 -20.94 -3.85 -15.81
C THR A 227 -21.38 -4.80 -16.93
N GLY A 228 -20.56 -4.97 -17.98
CA GLY A 228 -20.91 -5.78 -19.14
C GLY A 228 -22.11 -5.24 -19.92
N LYS A 229 -22.28 -3.91 -19.94
CA LYS A 229 -23.39 -3.21 -20.61
C LYS A 229 -22.89 -2.38 -21.79
N THR A 230 -23.79 -2.01 -22.69
CA THR A 230 -23.51 -1.06 -23.78
C THR A 230 -23.95 0.35 -23.39
N VAL A 231 -23.39 1.36 -24.05
CA VAL A 231 -23.77 2.78 -23.85
C VAL A 231 -25.24 3.07 -24.21
N ASP A 232 -25.86 2.20 -24.99
CA ASP A 232 -27.27 2.31 -25.38
C ASP A 232 -28.23 1.62 -24.41
N ASP A 233 -27.74 0.82 -23.44
CA ASP A 233 -28.60 0.19 -22.44
C ASP A 233 -29.17 1.26 -21.49
N PRO A 234 -30.51 1.42 -21.40
CA PRO A 234 -31.14 2.42 -20.55
C PRO A 234 -31.05 2.10 -19.06
N ASN A 235 -30.80 0.83 -18.70
CA ASN A 235 -30.68 0.34 -17.33
C ASN A 235 -29.21 0.21 -16.89
N ARG A 236 -28.26 0.73 -17.67
CA ARG A 236 -26.85 0.72 -17.27
C ARG A 236 -26.61 1.58 -16.02
N ARG A 237 -25.61 1.20 -15.24
CA ARG A 237 -25.11 2.04 -14.16
C ARG A 237 -24.33 3.20 -14.78
N ARG A 238 -24.73 4.43 -14.46
CA ARG A 238 -24.04 5.66 -14.84
C ARG A 238 -24.05 6.63 -13.67
N TYR A 239 -23.08 7.55 -13.65
CA TYR A 239 -23.09 8.62 -12.65
C TYR A 239 -24.21 9.63 -12.98
N PRO A 240 -24.82 10.25 -11.95
CA PRO A 240 -25.99 11.11 -12.12
C PRO A 240 -25.66 12.46 -12.77
N SER A 241 -24.41 12.88 -12.78
CA SER A 241 -23.92 14.10 -13.42
C SER A 241 -22.46 13.94 -13.86
N ASP A 242 -21.92 14.94 -14.55
CA ASP A 242 -20.54 15.02 -15.01
C ASP A 242 -19.60 15.71 -14.00
N GLN A 243 -20.04 15.91 -12.75
CA GLN A 243 -19.38 16.78 -11.78
C GLN A 243 -18.29 16.13 -10.91
N PHE A 244 -17.96 14.85 -11.13
CA PHE A 244 -17.03 14.05 -10.30
C PHE A 244 -15.56 14.16 -10.75
N TYR A 245 -15.14 15.37 -11.16
CA TYR A 245 -13.78 15.66 -11.60
C TYR A 245 -12.98 16.44 -10.55
N LEU A 246 -11.68 16.59 -10.79
CA LEU A 246 -10.79 17.39 -9.94
C LEU A 246 -11.05 18.90 -10.14
N LYS A 247 -12.09 19.41 -9.47
CA LYS A 247 -12.49 20.83 -9.48
C LYS A 247 -11.39 21.75 -8.96
N SER A 248 -11.29 22.96 -9.52
CA SER A 248 -10.43 24.01 -9.02
C SER A 248 -10.89 24.52 -7.65
N PRO A 249 -9.99 25.14 -6.86
CA PRO A 249 -10.40 25.81 -5.63
C PRO A 249 -11.52 26.83 -5.85
N GLU A 250 -11.49 27.62 -6.92
CA GLU A 250 -12.54 28.59 -7.25
C GLU A 250 -13.90 27.92 -7.44
N GLU A 251 -13.95 26.84 -8.22
CA GLU A 251 -15.19 26.07 -8.44
C GLU A 251 -15.77 25.53 -7.13
N MET A 252 -14.90 25.04 -6.22
CA MET A 252 -15.32 24.54 -4.91
C MET A 252 -15.80 25.67 -3.99
N TRP A 253 -15.11 26.81 -3.99
CA TRP A 253 -15.49 27.98 -3.21
C TRP A 253 -16.80 28.61 -3.69
N ASP A 254 -17.04 28.64 -4.99
CA ASP A 254 -18.30 29.13 -5.54
C ASP A 254 -19.47 28.17 -5.24
N MET A 255 -19.19 26.87 -5.13
CA MET A 255 -20.19 25.84 -4.84
C MET A 255 -20.62 25.78 -3.36
N PHE A 256 -19.73 26.14 -2.44
CA PHE A 256 -19.93 26.05 -0.98
C PHE A 256 -19.79 27.42 -0.29
N ASP A 257 -20.07 28.51 -1.00
CA ASP A 257 -19.98 29.89 -0.51
C ASP A 257 -20.81 30.15 0.77
N TYR A 258 -21.92 29.41 0.94
CA TYR A 258 -22.80 29.45 2.11
C TYR A 258 -22.24 28.73 3.34
N VAL A 259 -21.14 27.98 3.22
CA VAL A 259 -20.50 27.20 4.29
C VAL A 259 -18.97 27.19 4.14
N PRO A 260 -18.31 28.36 4.20
CA PRO A 260 -16.86 28.48 3.96
C PRO A 260 -16.03 27.66 4.95
N GLU A 261 -16.52 27.46 6.18
CA GLU A 261 -15.86 26.63 7.20
C GLU A 261 -15.59 25.19 6.73
N ALA A 262 -16.44 24.62 5.87
CA ALA A 262 -16.25 23.28 5.32
C ALA A 262 -15.06 23.21 4.35
N LEU A 263 -14.80 24.29 3.61
CA LEU A 263 -13.65 24.42 2.71
C LEU A 263 -12.37 24.68 3.51
N GLU A 264 -12.42 25.58 4.49
CA GLU A 264 -11.28 25.86 5.39
C GLU A 264 -10.83 24.61 6.15
N ASN A 265 -11.77 23.79 6.60
CA ASN A 265 -11.47 22.54 7.29
C ASN A 265 -10.71 21.54 6.40
N THR A 266 -10.80 21.63 5.06
CA THR A 266 -9.97 20.79 4.18
C THR A 266 -8.47 21.06 4.38
N LEU A 267 -8.10 22.32 4.58
CA LEU A 267 -6.72 22.74 4.80
C LEU A 267 -6.26 22.35 6.21
N LYS A 268 -7.13 22.50 7.23
CA LYS A 268 -6.82 22.06 8.60
C LYS A 268 -6.55 20.56 8.66
N ILE A 269 -7.40 19.75 8.01
CA ILE A 269 -7.18 18.31 7.90
C ILE A 269 -5.86 18.02 7.18
N ALA A 270 -5.60 18.71 6.07
CA ALA A 270 -4.35 18.55 5.33
C ALA A 270 -3.12 18.88 6.19
N GLU A 271 -3.19 19.92 7.04
CA GLU A 271 -2.14 20.28 8.00
C GLU A 271 -1.93 19.21 9.06
N GLU A 272 -3.01 18.61 9.59
CA GLU A 272 -2.94 17.57 10.60
C GLU A 272 -2.38 16.23 10.09
N CYS A 273 -2.58 15.92 8.81
CA CYS A 273 -2.11 14.69 8.17
C CYS A 273 -0.60 14.71 7.90
N ASN A 274 0.20 14.17 8.82
CA ASN A 274 1.66 14.17 8.74
C ASN A 274 2.20 12.73 8.84
N PHE A 275 2.46 12.13 7.68
CA PHE A 275 3.10 10.83 7.55
C PHE A 275 4.14 10.87 6.42
N ASP A 276 5.32 10.34 6.69
CA ASP A 276 6.39 10.19 5.71
C ASP A 276 6.81 8.72 5.61
N TYR A 277 7.00 8.24 4.38
CA TYR A 277 7.60 6.92 4.17
C TYR A 277 9.10 6.97 4.40
N GLU A 278 9.60 6.00 5.16
CA GLU A 278 11.02 5.70 5.23
C GLU A 278 11.39 4.69 4.13
N PHE A 279 12.04 5.17 3.07
CA PHE A 279 12.55 4.33 2.00
C PHE A 279 13.99 3.90 2.27
N HIS A 280 14.42 2.82 1.63
CA HIS A 280 15.81 2.32 1.65
C HIS A 280 16.30 1.77 3.00
N VAL A 281 15.41 1.57 3.98
CA VAL A 281 15.73 0.82 5.19
C VAL A 281 15.51 -0.67 4.98
N SER A 282 16.56 -1.44 5.23
CA SER A 282 16.52 -2.90 5.15
C SER A 282 15.67 -3.46 6.28
N LYS A 283 14.62 -4.22 5.94
CA LYS A 283 13.78 -4.98 6.88
C LYS A 283 14.02 -6.48 6.72
N LEU A 284 15.28 -6.89 6.61
CA LEU A 284 15.65 -8.29 6.50
C LEU A 284 15.35 -9.02 7.83
N PRO A 285 14.66 -10.17 7.79
CA PRO A 285 14.52 -10.99 8.98
C PRO A 285 15.87 -11.60 9.36
N LYS A 286 16.09 -11.83 10.65
CA LYS A 286 17.27 -12.55 11.15
C LYS A 286 17.11 -14.04 10.90
N PHE A 287 18.16 -14.69 10.45
CA PHE A 287 18.15 -16.14 10.30
C PHE A 287 18.26 -16.82 11.68
N PRO A 288 17.41 -17.80 12.01
CA PRO A 288 17.44 -18.45 13.32
C PRO A 288 18.67 -19.36 13.44
N LEU A 289 19.60 -19.01 14.33
CA LEU A 289 20.79 -19.82 14.65
C LEU A 289 20.81 -20.20 16.15
N PRO A 290 21.49 -21.30 16.52
CA PRO A 290 21.72 -21.63 17.92
C PRO A 290 22.47 -20.52 18.65
N GLU A 291 22.26 -20.42 19.97
CA GLU A 291 22.90 -19.41 20.81
C GLU A 291 24.43 -19.50 20.73
N GLY A 292 25.10 -18.36 20.57
CA GLY A 292 26.55 -18.26 20.46
C GLY A 292 27.12 -18.53 19.06
N VAL A 293 26.30 -18.93 18.08
CA VAL A 293 26.74 -19.09 16.69
C VAL A 293 26.69 -17.74 15.97
N GLU A 294 27.83 -17.32 15.42
CA GLU A 294 27.93 -16.10 14.64
C GLU A 294 27.44 -16.34 13.20
N PRO A 295 26.50 -15.54 12.66
CA PRO A 295 25.91 -15.77 11.34
C PRO A 295 26.89 -15.81 10.18
N PHE A 296 27.90 -14.93 10.18
CA PHE A 296 28.89 -14.89 9.11
C PHE A 296 29.79 -16.13 9.11
N GLU A 297 30.25 -16.60 10.26
CA GLU A 297 31.03 -17.83 10.38
C GLU A 297 30.21 -19.06 9.98
N TYR A 298 28.92 -19.08 10.32
CA TYR A 298 28.01 -20.14 9.87
C TYR A 298 27.83 -20.13 8.35
N LEU A 299 27.62 -18.95 7.75
CA LEU A 299 27.55 -18.78 6.30
C LEU A 299 28.86 -19.21 5.63
N ARG A 300 30.00 -18.73 6.13
CA ARG A 300 31.33 -19.06 5.63
C ARG A 300 31.55 -20.57 5.63
N LYS A 301 31.33 -21.23 6.77
CA LYS A 301 31.43 -22.69 6.87
C LYS A 301 30.54 -23.39 5.85
N THR A 302 29.28 -22.98 5.73
CA THR A 302 28.32 -23.58 4.80
C THR A 302 28.77 -23.44 3.33
N CYS A 303 29.36 -22.30 2.97
CA CYS A 303 29.94 -22.10 1.63
C CYS A 303 31.15 -23.01 1.37
N PHE A 304 32.06 -23.17 2.34
CA PHE A 304 33.19 -24.08 2.18
C PHE A 304 32.75 -25.55 2.10
N ASP A 305 31.75 -25.95 2.89
CA ASP A 305 31.15 -27.28 2.81
C ASP A 305 30.55 -27.51 1.40
N GLY A 306 29.86 -26.50 0.87
CA GLY A 306 29.33 -26.50 -0.49
C GLY A 306 30.39 -26.49 -1.59
N LEU A 307 31.56 -25.90 -1.33
CA LEU A 307 32.71 -25.92 -2.24
C LEU A 307 33.29 -27.33 -2.36
N ILE A 308 33.46 -28.02 -1.22
CA ILE A 308 33.87 -29.44 -1.16
C ILE A 308 32.88 -30.32 -1.92
N ASP A 309 31.58 -30.00 -1.82
CA ASP A 309 30.54 -30.78 -2.49
C ASP A 309 30.53 -30.69 -4.02
N ARG A 310 31.08 -29.60 -4.58
CA ARG A 310 30.89 -29.19 -5.97
C ARG A 310 32.15 -29.21 -6.81
N LEU A 311 33.32 -28.95 -6.22
CA LEU A 311 34.59 -28.98 -6.94
C LEU A 311 35.09 -30.41 -7.10
N GLU A 312 35.58 -30.74 -8.31
CA GLU A 312 36.07 -32.08 -8.60
C GLU A 312 37.38 -32.37 -7.85
N GLU A 313 38.21 -31.35 -7.71
CA GLU A 313 39.50 -31.37 -7.04
C GLU A 313 39.36 -31.65 -5.54
N LEU A 314 38.20 -31.36 -4.95
CA LEU A 314 37.90 -31.58 -3.53
C LEU A 314 37.08 -32.86 -3.27
N LYS A 315 36.70 -33.62 -4.31
CA LYS A 315 36.01 -34.91 -4.18
C LYS A 315 36.68 -35.88 -3.19
N PRO A 316 38.04 -35.99 -3.12
CA PRO A 316 38.68 -36.87 -2.14
C PRO A 316 38.38 -36.52 -0.68
N LEU A 317 38.10 -35.25 -0.35
CA LEU A 317 37.67 -34.85 0.99
C LEU A 317 36.22 -35.29 1.24
N LYS A 318 35.35 -35.04 0.27
CA LYS A 318 33.93 -35.46 0.32
C LYS A 318 33.78 -36.97 0.49
N GLU A 319 34.51 -37.78 -0.28
CA GLU A 319 34.47 -39.24 -0.21
C GLU A 319 34.95 -39.78 1.15
N LYS A 320 35.83 -39.05 1.82
CA LYS A 320 36.30 -39.36 3.18
C LYS A 320 35.41 -38.76 4.28
N GLY A 321 34.37 -38.00 3.92
CA GLY A 321 33.50 -37.28 4.87
C GLY A 321 34.20 -36.16 5.62
N ILE A 322 35.27 -35.58 5.05
CA ILE A 322 36.05 -34.50 5.67
C ILE A 322 35.50 -33.16 5.18
N TYR A 323 34.92 -32.40 6.09
CA TYR A 323 34.41 -31.04 5.88
C TYR A 323 35.18 -30.08 6.79
N ASP A 324 36.37 -29.69 6.30
CA ASP A 324 37.35 -28.91 7.06
C ASP A 324 37.96 -27.83 6.14
N ILE A 325 37.86 -26.57 6.57
CA ILE A 325 38.32 -25.41 5.82
C ILE A 325 39.85 -25.43 5.65
N ASP A 326 40.60 -25.83 6.68
CA ASP A 326 42.07 -25.83 6.63
C ASP A 326 42.57 -26.85 5.60
N LYS A 327 41.88 -27.98 5.47
CA LYS A 327 42.17 -28.98 4.42
C LYS A 327 41.88 -28.47 3.01
N VAL A 328 40.89 -27.59 2.85
CA VAL A 328 40.63 -26.93 1.55
C VAL A 328 41.80 -26.00 1.20
N TYR A 329 42.31 -25.22 2.17
CA TYR A 329 43.48 -24.37 1.97
C TYR A 329 44.76 -25.16 1.65
N GLU A 330 45.04 -26.26 2.37
CA GLU A 330 46.20 -27.14 2.10
C GLU A 330 46.21 -27.66 0.65
N ILE A 331 45.04 -27.99 0.10
CA ILE A 331 44.91 -28.40 -1.31
C ILE A 331 45.12 -27.20 -2.24
N GLY A 332 44.56 -26.03 -1.90
CA GLY A 332 44.74 -24.79 -2.64
C GLY A 332 46.20 -24.35 -2.77
N GLU A 333 47.05 -24.61 -1.79
CA GLU A 333 48.49 -24.33 -1.88
C GLU A 333 49.18 -25.07 -3.04
N ASN A 334 48.65 -26.24 -3.41
CA ASN A 334 49.22 -27.11 -4.44
C ASN A 334 48.36 -27.21 -5.71
N ASN A 335 47.22 -26.49 -5.77
CA ASN A 335 46.29 -26.51 -6.90
C ASN A 335 45.78 -25.09 -7.21
N GLU A 336 46.23 -24.54 -8.33
CA GLU A 336 45.96 -23.16 -8.75
C GLU A 336 44.46 -22.86 -8.91
N LYS A 337 43.68 -23.81 -9.47
CA LYS A 337 42.23 -23.62 -9.62
C LYS A 337 41.51 -23.55 -8.28
N VAL A 338 41.85 -24.45 -7.35
CA VAL A 338 41.27 -24.44 -6.00
C VAL A 338 41.65 -23.15 -5.27
N LYS A 339 42.88 -22.66 -5.47
CA LYS A 339 43.33 -21.37 -4.93
C LYS A 339 42.50 -20.19 -5.47
N GLU A 340 42.26 -20.11 -6.78
CA GLU A 340 41.44 -19.07 -7.39
C GLU A 340 39.99 -19.09 -6.86
N ASP A 341 39.40 -20.29 -6.71
CA ASP A 341 38.06 -20.45 -6.17
C ASP A 341 37.97 -20.02 -4.69
N ILE A 342 38.99 -20.33 -3.88
CA ILE A 342 39.08 -19.87 -2.48
C ILE A 342 39.19 -18.34 -2.42
N GLU A 343 40.10 -17.75 -3.20
CA GLU A 343 40.30 -16.29 -3.23
C GLU A 343 39.02 -15.57 -3.65
N ARG A 344 38.32 -16.10 -4.67
CA ARG A 344 37.03 -15.57 -5.10
C ARG A 344 35.96 -15.72 -4.01
N LEU A 345 35.87 -16.89 -3.38
CA LEU A 345 34.86 -17.15 -2.36
C LEU A 345 35.03 -16.24 -1.14
N GLU A 346 36.25 -16.06 -0.66
CA GLU A 346 36.57 -15.19 0.46
C GLU A 346 36.30 -13.71 0.14
N TYR A 347 36.64 -13.26 -1.07
CA TYR A 347 36.30 -11.91 -1.53
C TYR A 347 34.78 -11.68 -1.52
N GLU A 348 33.99 -12.60 -2.10
CA GLU A 348 32.54 -12.49 -2.11
C GLU A 348 31.93 -12.50 -0.70
N LEU A 349 32.41 -13.39 0.18
CA LEU A 349 32.00 -13.44 1.58
C LEU A 349 32.31 -12.14 2.32
N GLY A 350 33.51 -11.58 2.13
CA GLY A 350 33.90 -10.29 2.71
C GLY A 350 32.97 -9.15 2.31
N VAL A 351 32.62 -9.08 1.02
CA VAL A 351 31.65 -8.10 0.51
C VAL A 351 30.26 -8.30 1.13
N ILE A 352 29.77 -9.54 1.19
CA ILE A 352 28.46 -9.88 1.77
C ILE A 352 28.39 -9.47 3.24
N LYS A 353 29.47 -9.71 4.00
CA LYS A 353 29.60 -9.28 5.40
C LYS A 353 29.52 -7.77 5.53
N GLN A 354 30.31 -7.05 4.73
CA GLN A 354 30.37 -5.59 4.76
C GLN A 354 29.02 -4.94 4.41
N MET A 355 28.29 -5.51 3.46
CA MET A 355 26.99 -4.99 3.02
C MET A 355 25.82 -5.42 3.93
N GLY A 356 26.04 -6.29 4.92
CA GLY A 356 24.99 -6.75 5.84
C GLY A 356 23.98 -7.72 5.21
N TYR A 357 24.39 -8.52 4.20
CA TYR A 357 23.51 -9.47 3.52
C TYR A 357 23.67 -10.92 4.00
N VAL A 358 24.36 -11.15 5.12
CA VAL A 358 24.62 -12.50 5.65
C VAL A 358 23.32 -13.27 5.87
N ASP A 359 22.37 -12.71 6.62
CA ASP A 359 21.07 -13.34 6.88
C ASP A 359 20.27 -13.60 5.60
N TYR A 360 20.35 -12.69 4.62
CA TYR A 360 19.69 -12.88 3.32
C TYR A 360 20.20 -14.15 2.63
N PHE A 361 21.52 -14.38 2.59
CA PHE A 361 22.08 -15.59 1.98
C PHE A 361 21.72 -16.85 2.75
N LEU A 362 21.70 -16.79 4.09
CA LEU A 362 21.28 -17.94 4.92
C LEU A 362 19.82 -18.30 4.70
N ILE A 363 18.91 -17.33 4.64
CA ILE A 363 17.50 -17.56 4.34
C ILE A 363 17.33 -18.19 2.96
N VAL A 364 18.01 -17.65 1.95
CA VAL A 364 17.89 -18.17 0.58
C VAL A 364 18.47 -19.57 0.44
N TRP A 365 19.60 -19.82 1.10
CA TRP A 365 20.19 -21.16 1.18
C TRP A 365 19.23 -22.16 1.82
N ASP A 366 18.61 -21.82 2.97
CA ASP A 366 17.78 -22.74 3.74
C ASP A 366 16.58 -23.27 2.93
N PHE A 367 15.79 -22.40 2.31
CA PHE A 367 14.62 -22.87 1.54
C PHE A 367 15.04 -23.60 0.24
N ILE A 368 16.20 -23.26 -0.35
CA ILE A 368 16.73 -23.99 -1.52
C ILE A 368 17.22 -25.38 -1.10
N LYS A 369 17.93 -25.48 0.03
CA LYS A 369 18.36 -26.75 0.60
C LYS A 369 17.16 -27.64 0.88
N TYR A 370 16.14 -27.11 1.57
CA TYR A 370 14.89 -27.84 1.82
C TYR A 370 14.26 -28.36 0.53
N ALA A 371 14.18 -27.52 -0.51
CA ALA A 371 13.63 -27.93 -1.81
C ALA A 371 14.43 -29.10 -2.41
N ASN A 372 15.76 -29.01 -2.43
CA ASN A 372 16.62 -30.07 -2.96
C ASN A 372 16.49 -31.39 -2.17
N ASP A 373 16.50 -31.32 -0.83
CA ASP A 373 16.40 -32.49 0.05
C ASP A 373 15.05 -33.22 -0.07
N ASN A 374 13.99 -32.48 -0.40
CA ASN A 374 12.63 -33.02 -0.58
C ASN A 374 12.30 -33.31 -2.06
N GLY A 375 13.28 -33.31 -2.95
CA GLY A 375 13.07 -33.61 -4.37
C GLY A 375 12.21 -32.59 -5.12
N ILE A 376 12.09 -31.37 -4.61
CA ILE A 376 11.37 -30.26 -5.26
C ILE A 376 12.30 -29.63 -6.31
N PRO A 377 11.92 -29.65 -7.61
CA PRO A 377 12.79 -29.16 -8.67
C PRO A 377 13.11 -27.66 -8.55
N THR A 378 14.40 -27.34 -8.46
CA THR A 378 14.95 -25.98 -8.52
C THR A 378 15.61 -25.73 -9.88
N GLY A 379 15.43 -24.53 -10.45
CA GLY A 379 16.12 -24.14 -11.69
C GLY A 379 17.63 -23.98 -11.49
N PRO A 380 18.41 -23.80 -12.57
CA PRO A 380 19.87 -23.62 -12.49
C PRO A 380 20.32 -22.25 -11.92
N GLY A 381 19.40 -21.31 -11.77
CA GLY A 381 19.65 -19.91 -11.39
C GLY A 381 19.13 -18.95 -12.47
N ARG A 382 18.74 -17.73 -12.07
CA ARG A 382 18.30 -16.68 -13.03
C ARG A 382 18.85 -15.30 -12.65
N GLY A 383 18.97 -14.43 -13.66
CA GLY A 383 19.51 -13.09 -13.48
C GLY A 383 20.97 -13.12 -13.03
N SER A 384 21.40 -12.06 -12.35
CA SER A 384 22.81 -11.93 -11.92
C SER A 384 23.22 -12.91 -10.82
N ALA A 385 22.30 -13.65 -10.20
CA ALA A 385 22.64 -14.59 -9.12
C ALA A 385 23.63 -15.67 -9.55
N ALA A 386 23.62 -16.07 -10.82
CA ALA A 386 24.54 -17.06 -11.38
C ALA A 386 26.01 -16.61 -11.41
N GLY A 387 26.31 -15.33 -11.20
CA GLY A 387 27.69 -14.82 -11.18
C GLY A 387 28.40 -14.90 -9.82
N ALA A 388 27.72 -15.38 -8.77
CA ALA A 388 28.27 -15.46 -7.43
C ALA A 388 28.69 -16.90 -7.10
N LEU A 389 29.96 -17.08 -6.73
CA LEU A 389 30.50 -18.35 -6.23
C LEU A 389 29.87 -18.73 -4.88
N VAL A 390 29.55 -17.76 -4.02
CA VAL A 390 28.76 -17.99 -2.80
C VAL A 390 27.39 -18.59 -3.12
N ALA A 391 26.71 -18.12 -4.16
CA ALA A 391 25.41 -18.68 -4.55
C ALA A 391 25.54 -20.10 -5.13
N TYR A 392 26.64 -20.38 -5.85
CA TYR A 392 26.93 -21.71 -6.38
C TYR A 392 27.23 -22.70 -5.27
N THR A 393 28.11 -22.36 -4.32
CA THR A 393 28.48 -23.22 -3.20
C THR A 393 27.28 -23.56 -2.31
N LEU A 394 26.43 -22.58 -2.00
CA LEU A 394 25.17 -22.78 -1.28
C LEU A 394 24.10 -23.55 -2.09
N GLY A 395 24.35 -23.82 -3.37
CA GLY A 395 23.39 -24.49 -4.25
C GLY A 395 22.16 -23.69 -4.61
N ILE A 396 22.17 -22.38 -4.33
CA ILE A 396 21.21 -21.39 -4.83
C ILE A 396 21.27 -21.35 -6.37
N THR A 397 22.46 -21.56 -6.93
CA THR A 397 22.68 -21.74 -8.37
C THR A 397 23.34 -23.08 -8.66
N LYS A 398 23.14 -23.60 -9.87
CA LYS A 398 23.72 -24.88 -10.34
C LYS A 398 24.79 -24.69 -11.39
N ILE A 399 25.05 -23.45 -11.79
CA ILE A 399 26.04 -23.08 -12.81
C ILE A 399 27.29 -22.62 -12.08
N ASP A 400 28.42 -23.23 -12.40
CA ASP A 400 29.74 -22.84 -11.92
C ASP A 400 30.13 -21.48 -12.53
N PRO A 401 30.21 -20.40 -11.73
CA PRO A 401 30.51 -19.07 -12.25
C PRO A 401 31.95 -18.94 -12.76
N MET A 402 32.89 -19.69 -12.20
CA MET A 402 34.31 -19.61 -12.54
C MET A 402 34.54 -20.24 -13.92
N LYS A 403 33.92 -21.40 -14.17
CA LYS A 403 33.95 -22.08 -15.48
C LYS A 403 33.42 -21.22 -16.64
N TYR A 404 32.39 -20.40 -16.40
CA TYR A 404 31.74 -19.59 -17.43
C TYR A 404 32.11 -18.10 -17.35
N SER A 405 33.13 -17.75 -16.55
CA SER A 405 33.61 -16.36 -16.39
C SER A 405 32.51 -15.37 -16.02
N LEU A 406 31.60 -15.79 -15.13
CA LEU A 406 30.49 -14.97 -14.65
C LEU A 406 30.97 -14.05 -13.51
N LEU A 407 30.55 -12.78 -13.57
CA LEU A 407 31.06 -11.72 -12.70
C LEU A 407 30.16 -11.48 -11.49
N PHE A 408 30.75 -11.49 -10.30
CA PHE A 408 30.06 -11.22 -9.04
C PHE A 408 29.62 -9.74 -8.94
N GLU A 409 30.43 -8.82 -9.47
CA GLU A 409 30.19 -7.38 -9.47
C GLU A 409 28.93 -7.01 -10.28
N ARG A 410 28.51 -7.89 -11.19
CA ARG A 410 27.24 -7.72 -11.91
C ARG A 410 26.02 -8.00 -11.02
N LYS A 411 26.19 -8.78 -9.95
CA LYS A 411 25.19 -9.16 -8.94
C LYS A 411 25.15 -8.17 -7.78
N LEU A 412 26.27 -7.94 -7.14
CA LEU A 412 26.42 -7.03 -6.01
C LEU A 412 27.47 -6.00 -6.41
N ARG A 413 27.03 -4.75 -6.62
CA ARG A 413 27.94 -3.64 -6.90
C ARG A 413 28.44 -3.09 -5.57
N CYS A 414 29.73 -3.24 -5.31
CA CYS A 414 30.43 -2.33 -4.42
C CYS A 414 30.73 -1.06 -5.21
N ALA A 415 30.08 0.06 -4.88
CA ALA A 415 30.67 1.34 -5.20
C ALA A 415 31.78 1.55 -4.17
N VAL A 416 33.04 1.46 -4.62
CA VAL A 416 34.19 1.92 -3.83
C VAL A 416 34.16 3.44 -3.79
#